data_AF-A0A7X1M664-F1
#
_entry.id   AF-A0A7X1M664-F1
#
_cell.length_a   1.000
_cell.length_b   1.000
_cell.length_c   1.000
_cell.angle_alpha   90.00
_cell.angle_beta   90.00
_cell.angle_gamma   90.00
#
_symmetry.space_group_name_H-M   'P 1'
#
loop_
_entity.id
_entity.type
_entity.pdbx_description
1 polymer ?
#
loop_
_entity_poly.entity_id
_entity_poly.type
_entity_poly.pdbx_seq_one_letter_code
_entity_poly.pdbx_strand_id
1 'polypeptide(L)' 'MSEKPTTPLTDDEDIKFLAENSDISPLQARELIERFGRDRKKLLEEAKKFKAEG' A
#
# COMPACT_ATOMS: atom_id res chain seq x y z
N MET A 1 7.07 -20.04 -12.11
CA MET A 1 6.78 -18.60 -12.25
C MET A 1 6.08 -18.15 -10.98
N SER A 2 6.59 -17.15 -10.26
CA SER A 2 5.90 -16.63 -9.08
C SER A 2 4.67 -15.85 -9.55
N GLU A 3 3.51 -16.47 -9.43
CA GLU A 3 2.21 -15.86 -9.68
C GLU A 3 2.01 -14.74 -8.67
N LYS A 4 2.42 -13.52 -9.03
CA LYS A 4 1.94 -12.34 -8.31
C LYS A 4 0.44 -12.29 -8.58
N PRO A 5 -0.43 -12.45 -7.57
CA PRO A 5 -1.86 -12.32 -7.79
C PRO A 5 -2.09 -10.94 -8.41
N THR A 6 -2.65 -10.96 -9.63
CA THR A 6 -2.89 -9.79 -10.45
C THR A 6 -4.15 -9.08 -9.97
N THR A 7 -4.35 -9.01 -8.65
CA THR A 7 -5.45 -8.24 -8.08
C THR A 7 -5.25 -6.81 -8.54
N PRO A 8 -6.22 -6.23 -9.27
CA PRO A 8 -6.13 -4.85 -9.69
C PRO A 8 -5.91 -3.98 -8.45
N LEU A 9 -5.05 -2.96 -8.56
CA LEU A 9 -4.85 -1.96 -7.50
C LEU A 9 -6.18 -1.36 -7.00
N THR A 10 -7.17 -1.33 -7.89
CA THR A 10 -8.52 -0.83 -7.67
C THR A 10 -9.47 -1.86 -7.05
N ASP A 11 -9.04 -3.08 -6.77
CA ASP A 11 -9.85 -4.13 -6.15
C ASP A 11 -9.35 -4.47 -4.73
N ASP A 12 -8.07 -4.22 -4.44
CA ASP A 12 -7.49 -4.49 -3.12
C ASP A 12 -7.92 -3.42 -2.10
N GLU A 13 -8.72 -3.83 -1.11
CA GLU A 13 -9.27 -2.93 -0.08
C GLU A 13 -8.18 -2.27 0.77
N ASP A 14 -7.06 -2.96 1.03
CA ASP A 14 -5.96 -2.41 1.82
C ASP A 14 -5.22 -1.32 1.03
N ILE A 15 -5.10 -1.49 -0.30
CA ILE A 15 -4.51 -0.47 -1.18
C ILE A 15 -5.37 0.79 -1.20
N LYS A 16 -6.70 0.64 -1.37
CA LYS A 16 -7.65 1.76 -1.32
C LYS A 16 -7.59 2.47 0.02
N PHE A 17 -7.68 1.70 1.10
CA PHE A 17 -7.63 2.22 2.45
C PHE A 17 -6.36 3.05 2.68
N LEU A 18 -5.19 2.56 2.28
CA LEU A 18 -3.95 3.32 2.40
C LEU A 18 -3.91 4.57 1.55
N ALA A 19 -4.35 4.49 0.30
CA ALA A 19 -4.39 5.64 -0.59
C ALA A 19 -5.30 6.75 -0.04
N GLU A 20 -6.48 6.38 0.48
CA GLU A 20 -7.46 7.31 1.04
C GLU A 20 -7.05 7.87 2.41
N ASN A 21 -6.34 7.09 3.24
CA ASN A 21 -6.00 7.49 4.61
C ASN A 21 -4.57 8.03 4.78
N SER A 22 -3.67 7.79 3.83
CA SER A 22 -2.26 8.18 3.92
C SER A 22 -1.78 9.10 2.82
N ASP A 23 -2.69 9.56 1.94
CA ASP A 23 -2.37 10.58 0.93
C ASP A 23 -1.25 10.11 -0.03
N ILE A 24 -1.19 8.81 -0.30
CA ILE A 24 -0.24 8.15 -1.20
C ILE A 24 -0.96 7.55 -2.40
N SER A 25 -0.25 7.32 -3.50
CA SER A 25 -0.82 6.68 -4.68
C SER A 25 -1.09 5.17 -4.45
N PRO A 26 -2.10 4.56 -5.09
CA PRO A 26 -2.37 3.12 -5.01
C PRO A 26 -1.15 2.25 -5.34
N LEU A 27 -0.28 2.72 -6.24
CA LEU A 27 0.98 2.06 -6.57
C LEU A 27 1.94 2.02 -5.37
N GLN A 28 2.08 3.13 -4.64
CA GLN A 28 2.91 3.22 -3.44
C GLN A 28 2.33 2.36 -2.32
N ALA A 29 1.00 2.35 -2.16
CA ALA A 29 0.32 1.48 -1.20
C ALA A 29 0.56 -0.01 -1.50
N ARG A 30 0.53 -0.43 -2.77
CA ARG A 30 0.91 -1.79 -3.17
C ARG A 30 2.35 -2.12 -2.81
N GLU A 31 3.28 -1.20 -3.06
CA GLU A 31 4.69 -1.41 -2.69
C GLU A 31 4.87 -1.56 -1.18
N LEU A 32 4.15 -0.77 -0.38
CA LEU A 32 4.18 -0.90 1.07
C LEU A 32 3.63 -2.27 1.52
N ILE A 33 2.53 -2.72 0.92
CA ILE A 33 1.96 -4.04 1.21
C ILE A 33 2.90 -5.18 0.80
N GLU A 34 3.55 -5.07 -0.36
CA GLU A 34 4.56 -6.04 -0.81
C GLU A 34 5.79 -6.07 0.12
N ARG A 35 6.21 -4.93 0.67
CA ARG A 35 7.41 -4.81 1.54
C ARG A 35 7.15 -5.17 3.00
N PHE A 36 6.00 -4.78 3.55
CA PHE A 36 5.70 -4.87 4.97
C PHE A 36 4.58 -5.87 5.31
N GLY A 37 3.91 -6.43 4.30
CA GLY A 37 2.73 -7.29 4.46
C GLY A 37 1.42 -6.50 4.62
N ARG A 38 0.32 -7.18 4.95
CA ARG A 38 -1.02 -6.58 5.13
C ARG A 38 -1.32 -6.15 6.57
N ASP A 39 -0.35 -5.56 7.27
CA ASP A 39 -0.60 -4.96 8.59
C ASP A 39 -1.00 -3.50 8.43
N ARG A 40 -2.31 -3.23 8.46
CA ARG A 40 -2.85 -1.88 8.23
C ARG A 40 -2.24 -0.82 9.14
N LYS A 41 -1.96 -1.13 10.40
CA LYS A 41 -1.42 -0.13 11.33
C LYS A 41 0.01 0.23 10.95
N LYS A 42 0.83 -0.78 10.66
CA LYS A 42 2.20 -0.59 10.20
C LYS A 42 2.24 0.12 8.84
N LEU A 43 1.37 -0.26 7.92
CA LEU A 43 1.27 0.34 6.60
C LEU A 43 0.92 1.83 6.65
N LEU A 44 0.02 2.25 7.56
CA LEU A 44 -0.29 3.68 7.79
C LEU A 44 0.93 4.45 8.32
N GLU A 45 1.71 3.86 9.24
CA GLU A 45 2.91 4.49 9.77
C GLU A 45 3.99 4.63 8.69
N GLU A 46 4.21 3.59 7.90
CA GLU A 46 5.18 3.60 6.81
C GLU A 46 4.72 4.51 5.66
N ALA A 47 3.43 4.56 5.35
CA ALA A 47 2.89 5.48 4.34
C ALA A 47 3.10 6.95 4.70
N LYS A 48 2.95 7.31 5.99
CA LYS A 48 3.26 8.66 6.48
C LYS A 48 4.74 9.02 6.32
N LYS A 49 5.64 8.08 6.57
CA LYS A 49 7.08 8.28 6.36
C LYS A 49 7.41 8.38 4.87
N PHE A 50 6.80 7.53 4.05
CA PHE A 50 7.00 7.50 2.60
C PHE A 50 6.64 8.83 1.93
N LYS A 51 5.58 9.51 2.40
CA LYS A 51 5.22 10.86 1.96
C LYS A 51 6.24 11.92 2.41
N ALA A 52 6.81 11.78 3.59
CA ALA A 52 7.72 12.77 4.17
C ALA A 52 9.14 12.75 3.54
N GLU A 53 9.50 11.66 2.85
CA GLU A 53 10.80 11.53 2.17
C GLU A 53 10.74 11.83 0.66
N GLY A 54 9.60 12.31 0.15
CA GLY A 54 9.38 12.73 -1.24
C GLY A 54 9.32 14.24 -1.43
#